data_AF-A0A5M5C1B7-F1
#
_entry.id   AF-A0A5M5C1B7-F1
#
_cell.length_a   1.000
_cell.length_b   1.000
_cell.length_c   1.000
_cell.angle_alpha   90.00
_cell.angle_beta   90.00
_cell.angle_gamma   90.00
#
_symmetry.space_group_name_H-M   'P 1'
#
loop_
_entity.id
_entity.type
_entity.pdbx_description
1 polymer ?
#
loop_
_entity_poly.entity_id
_entity_poly.type
_entity_poly.pdbx_seq_one_letter_code
_entity_poly.pdbx_strand_id
1 'polypeptide(L)'
;NKLSLVMSEQKSVFEKTKRAISRVDMTEQARIPLNKELVYLRVEGDFTNGRDEARFSYSLDGKAWIPVGLPVKMKFDYTRMFMGSKFAIFNYATRSVGGYVDVDSFDYSFCDASM
;
A
#
# COMPACT_ATOMS: atom_id res chain seq x y z
N ASN A 1 6.71 3.54 -23.30
CA ASN A 1 6.45 3.75 -21.86
C ASN A 1 7.24 2.75 -21.06
N LYS A 2 7.99 3.19 -20.05
CA LYS A 2 8.62 2.28 -19.09
C LYS A 2 7.65 2.09 -17.92
N LEU A 3 7.18 0.87 -17.71
CA LEU A 3 6.38 0.52 -16.54
C LEU A 3 7.27 0.60 -15.29
N SER A 4 6.69 1.03 -14.18
CA SER A 4 7.41 1.10 -12.91
C SER A 4 6.50 0.74 -11.75
N LEU A 5 6.98 -0.12 -10.86
CA LEU A 5 6.40 -0.31 -9.54
C LEU A 5 6.97 0.73 -8.60
N VAL A 6 6.09 1.44 -7.88
CA VAL A 6 6.48 2.47 -6.91
C VAL A 6 5.83 2.16 -5.58
N MET A 7 6.63 2.12 -4.52
CA MET A 7 6.14 2.12 -3.15
C MET A 7 6.28 3.54 -2.61
N SER A 8 5.17 4.11 -2.16
CA SER A 8 5.15 5.43 -1.51
C SER A 8 4.29 5.40 -0.25
N GLU A 9 4.75 6.09 0.78
CA GLU A 9 3.94 6.40 1.95
C GLU A 9 3.28 7.76 1.74
N GLN A 10 1.95 7.81 1.88
CA GLN A 10 1.16 9.03 1.74
C GLN A 10 0.43 9.31 3.06
N LYS A 11 0.63 10.50 3.61
CA LYS A 11 0.06 10.92 4.89
C LYS A 11 -0.76 12.19 4.72
N SER A 12 -2.06 12.07 4.93
CA SER A 12 -2.96 13.23 4.95
C SER A 12 -2.71 14.08 6.19
N VAL A 13 -2.53 15.38 5.98
CA VAL A 13 -2.48 16.40 7.01
C VAL A 13 -3.81 17.12 6.98
N PHE A 14 -4.50 17.16 8.12
CA PHE A 14 -5.80 17.81 8.24
C PHE A 14 -5.66 19.25 8.71
N GLU A 15 -6.61 20.09 8.34
CA GLU A 15 -6.78 21.40 8.95
C GLU A 15 -7.09 21.26 10.46
N LYS A 16 -6.65 22.24 11.27
CA LYS A 16 -6.86 22.20 12.72
C LYS A 16 -8.33 22.36 13.12
N THR A 17 -9.09 23.16 12.38
CA THR A 17 -10.44 23.61 12.73
C THR A 17 -11.54 22.97 11.89
N LYS A 18 -11.18 22.25 10.83
CA LYS A 18 -12.12 21.61 9.89
C LYS A 18 -11.68 20.17 9.62
N ARG A 19 -12.64 19.30 9.26
CA ARG A 19 -12.37 17.93 8.79
C ARG A 19 -11.91 17.89 7.32
N ALA A 20 -11.19 18.92 6.88
CA ALA A 20 -10.67 19.02 5.52
C ALA A 20 -9.19 18.61 5.49
N ILE A 21 -8.77 17.97 4.40
CA ILE A 21 -7.36 17.66 4.15
C ILE A 21 -6.70 18.96 3.66
N SER A 22 -5.67 19.44 4.37
CA SER A 22 -4.91 20.62 3.97
C SER A 22 -3.84 20.28 2.94
N ARG A 23 -3.17 19.13 3.09
CA ARG A 23 -2.12 18.63 2.20
C ARG A 23 -1.89 17.14 2.41
N VAL A 24 -1.18 16.52 1.49
CA VAL A 24 -0.70 15.13 1.61
C VAL A 24 0.82 15.15 1.56
N ASP A 25 1.46 14.67 2.61
CA ASP A 25 2.89 14.37 2.61
C ASP A 25 3.12 13.06 1.86
N MET A 26 4.00 13.06 0.87
CA MET A 26 4.35 11.86 0.10
C MET A 26 5.85 11.60 0.18
N THR A 27 6.21 10.36 0.54
CA THR A 27 7.60 9.88 0.54
C THR A 27 7.69 8.66 -0.35
N GLU A 28 8.45 8.76 -1.45
CA GLU A 28 8.79 7.60 -2.29
C GLU A 28 9.86 6.77 -1.57
N GLN A 29 9.55 5.50 -1.30
CA GLN A 29 10.45 4.58 -0.62
C GLN A 29 11.27 3.76 -1.62
N ALA A 30 10.68 3.43 -2.77
CA ALA A 30 11.32 2.66 -3.81
C ALA A 30 10.64 2.85 -5.17
N ARG A 31 11.45 2.71 -6.23
CA ARG A 31 11.00 2.67 -7.63
C ARG A 31 11.75 1.59 -8.38
N ILE A 32 11.00 0.64 -8.91
CA ILE A 32 11.53 -0.51 -9.63
C ILE A 32 11.04 -0.45 -11.07
N PRO A 33 11.93 -0.41 -12.08
CA PRO A 33 11.50 -0.55 -13.46
C PRO A 33 10.94 -1.96 -13.69
N LEU A 34 9.78 -2.04 -14.32
CA LEU A 34 9.15 -3.31 -14.68
C LEU A 34 9.36 -3.61 -16.17
N ASN A 35 9.64 -4.87 -16.46
CA ASN A 35 9.73 -5.42 -17.82
C ASN A 35 8.58 -6.41 -18.14
N LYS A 36 7.62 -6.55 -17.23
CA LYS A 36 6.41 -7.36 -17.37
C LYS A 36 5.18 -6.53 -17.01
N GLU A 37 4.05 -6.89 -17.59
CA GLU A 37 2.75 -6.25 -17.32
C GLU A 37 2.05 -6.88 -16.10
N LEU A 38 2.29 -8.17 -15.86
CA LEU A 38 1.80 -8.88 -14.68
C LEU A 38 2.70 -8.60 -13.46
N VAL A 39 2.07 -8.25 -12.34
CA VAL A 39 2.73 -8.09 -11.04
C VAL A 39 1.82 -8.62 -9.94
N TYR A 40 2.39 -9.36 -9.00
CA TYR A 40 1.73 -9.76 -7.76
C TYR A 40 2.16 -8.79 -6.65
N LEU A 41 1.21 -8.34 -5.84
CA LEU A 41 1.44 -7.42 -4.74
C LEU A 41 1.02 -8.09 -3.43
N ARG A 42 1.80 -7.86 -2.37
CA ARG A 42 1.51 -8.40 -1.03
C ARG A 42 1.76 -7.34 0.02
N VAL A 43 0.87 -7.35 1.02
CA VAL A 43 1.01 -6.58 2.25
C VAL A 43 0.88 -7.54 3.43
N GLU A 44 1.84 -7.50 4.33
CA GLU A 44 1.85 -8.27 5.57
C GLU A 44 1.66 -7.32 6.74
N GLY A 45 0.61 -7.52 7.52
CA GLY A 45 0.33 -6.75 8.74
C GLY A 45 0.77 -7.51 9.98
N ASP A 46 1.67 -6.91 10.76
CA ASP A 46 2.13 -7.43 12.05
C ASP A 46 1.51 -6.61 13.18
N PHE A 47 0.50 -7.18 13.82
CA PHE A 47 -0.25 -6.58 14.92
C PHE A 47 0.12 -7.16 16.29
N THR A 48 1.14 -8.02 16.34
CA THR A 48 1.57 -8.66 17.59
C THR A 48 2.15 -7.61 18.54
N ASN A 49 1.80 -7.70 19.83
CA ASN A 49 2.35 -6.85 20.89
C ASN A 49 2.31 -5.32 20.58
N GLY A 50 1.30 -4.85 19.84
CA GLY A 50 1.17 -3.43 19.46
C GLY A 50 2.21 -2.95 18.44
N ARG A 51 2.84 -3.87 17.69
CA ARG A 51 3.80 -3.53 16.64
C ARG A 51 3.15 -2.75 15.50
N ASP A 52 1.91 -3.06 15.12
CA ASP A 52 1.12 -2.33 14.11
C ASP A 52 1.93 -1.91 12.87
N GLU A 53 2.65 -2.85 12.26
CA GLU A 53 3.51 -2.58 11.09
C GLU A 53 2.98 -3.26 9.83
N ALA A 54 3.05 -2.56 8.70
CA ALA A 54 2.78 -3.12 7.38
C ALA A 54 4.09 -3.27 6.61
N ARG A 55 4.34 -4.47 6.07
CA ARG A 55 5.48 -4.77 5.18
C ARG A 55 4.94 -5.04 3.78
N PHE A 56 5.64 -4.54 2.77
CA PHE A 56 5.23 -4.62 1.38
C PHE A 56 6.22 -5.47 0.60
N SER A 57 5.70 -6.34 -0.27
CA SER A 57 6.51 -7.13 -1.20
C SER A 57 5.78 -7.28 -2.53
N TYR A 58 6.55 -7.64 -3.56
CA TYR A 58 6.02 -7.90 -4.90
C TYR A 58 6.64 -9.16 -5.50
N SER A 59 6.00 -9.71 -6.52
CA SER A 59 6.53 -10.82 -7.30
C SER A 59 6.22 -10.64 -8.79
N LEU A 60 7.13 -11.12 -9.65
CA LEU A 60 6.98 -11.11 -11.12
C LEU A 60 6.78 -12.52 -11.71
N ASP A 61 6.68 -13.52 -10.85
CA ASP A 61 6.47 -14.93 -11.21
C ASP A 61 5.45 -15.64 -10.29
N GLY A 62 4.92 -14.94 -9.28
CA GLY A 62 3.98 -15.47 -8.30
C GLY A 62 4.60 -16.42 -7.27
N LYS A 63 5.93 -16.60 -7.30
CA LYS A 63 6.66 -17.59 -6.48
C LYS A 63 7.68 -16.92 -5.58
N ALA A 64 8.57 -16.12 -6.16
CA ALA A 64 9.61 -15.41 -5.43
C ALA A 64 9.10 -14.02 -5.02
N TRP A 65 9.09 -13.74 -3.72
CA TRP A 65 8.64 -12.47 -3.15
C TRP A 65 9.82 -11.59 -2.79
N ILE A 66 9.82 -10.36 -3.31
CA ILE A 66 10.88 -9.38 -3.11
C ILE A 66 10.31 -8.24 -2.25
N PRO A 67 10.92 -7.93 -1.08
CA PRO A 67 10.47 -6.82 -0.24
C PRO A 67 10.68 -5.48 -0.95
N VAL A 68 9.81 -4.51 -0.68
CA VAL A 68 9.89 -3.17 -1.27
C VAL A 68 9.63 -2.09 -0.21
N GLY A 69 10.57 -1.14 -0.11
CA GLY A 69 10.53 -0.08 0.89
C GLY A 69 10.79 -0.58 2.32
N LEU A 70 10.50 0.29 3.28
CA LEU A 70 10.62 0.01 4.71
C LEU A 70 9.26 -0.35 5.33
N PRO A 71 9.23 -1.05 6.48
CA PRO A 71 7.99 -1.27 7.22
C PRO A 71 7.30 0.06 7.57
N VAL A 72 5.98 0.13 7.39
CA VAL A 72 5.17 1.32 7.68
C VAL A 72 4.43 1.12 8.99
N LYS A 73 4.62 2.02 9.95
CA LYS A 73 3.85 2.03 11.20
C LYS A 73 2.42 2.50 10.93
N MET A 74 1.45 1.61 11.11
CA MET A 74 0.04 1.93 11.03
C MET A 74 -0.39 2.71 12.27
N LYS A 75 -1.09 3.83 12.07
CA LYS A 75 -1.60 4.69 13.15
C LYS A 75 -3.12 4.70 13.11
N PHE A 76 -3.75 4.36 14.24
CA PHE A 76 -5.19 4.45 14.40
C PHE A 76 -5.60 5.88 14.77
N ASP A 77 -6.29 6.58 13.85
CA ASP A 77 -6.87 7.90 14.12
C ASP A 77 -8.33 7.75 14.59
N TYR A 78 -8.48 7.60 15.91
CA TYR A 78 -9.78 7.54 16.58
C TYR A 78 -10.51 8.89 16.63
N THR A 79 -9.86 10.00 16.28
CA THR A 79 -10.45 11.35 16.41
C THR A 79 -11.15 11.82 15.15
N ARG A 80 -10.74 11.31 13.98
CA ARG A 80 -11.26 11.75 12.68
C ARG A 80 -12.06 10.69 11.96
N MET A 81 -11.46 9.52 11.76
CA MET A 81 -12.03 8.48 10.89
C MET A 81 -12.69 7.36 11.69
N PHE A 82 -12.19 7.06 12.90
CA PHE A 82 -12.69 5.96 13.74
C PHE A 82 -12.79 4.64 12.96
N MET A 83 -11.84 4.40 12.05
CA MET A 83 -11.79 3.21 11.19
C MET A 83 -10.42 2.58 11.31
N GLY A 84 -10.38 1.26 11.51
CA GLY A 84 -9.15 0.49 11.42
C GLY A 84 -8.60 0.48 9.99
N SER A 85 -7.32 0.10 9.87
CA SER A 85 -6.66 -0.08 8.58
C SER A 85 -7.42 -1.08 7.69
N LYS A 86 -7.47 -0.81 6.38
CA LYS A 86 -8.10 -1.67 5.38
C LYS A 86 -7.16 -1.89 4.20
N PHE A 87 -7.26 -3.05 3.57
CA PHE A 87 -6.68 -3.26 2.24
C PHE A 87 -7.57 -2.59 1.21
N ALA A 88 -6.97 -1.99 0.19
CA ALA A 88 -7.68 -1.36 -0.90
C ALA A 88 -6.88 -1.52 -2.19
N ILE A 89 -7.59 -1.82 -3.28
CA ILE A 89 -7.08 -1.78 -4.64
C ILE A 89 -7.86 -0.68 -5.35
N PHE A 90 -7.15 0.23 -6.00
CA PHE A 90 -7.74 1.36 -6.71
C PHE A 90 -6.97 1.64 -7.99
N ASN A 91 -7.68 2.12 -9.02
CA ASN A 91 -7.12 2.56 -10.28
C ASN A 91 -7.70 3.93 -10.62
N TYR A 92 -6.83 4.90 -10.93
CA TYR A 92 -7.23 6.27 -11.26
C TYR A 92 -6.24 6.89 -12.24
N ALA A 93 -6.74 7.77 -13.11
CA ALA A 93 -5.94 8.48 -14.09
C ALA A 93 -5.62 9.91 -13.62
N THR A 94 -4.37 10.35 -13.80
CA THR A 94 -3.92 11.72 -13.50
C THR A 94 -3.76 12.61 -14.74
N ARG A 95 -3.85 12.03 -15.95
CA ARG A 95 -3.64 12.73 -17.24
C ARG A 95 -4.80 12.55 -18.20
N SER A 96 -5.14 11.30 -18.51
CA SER A 96 -6.19 10.96 -19.47
C SER A 96 -6.93 9.70 -19.03
N VAL A 97 -8.26 9.72 -19.11
CA VAL A 97 -9.12 8.57 -18.79
C VAL A 97 -9.03 7.48 -19.88
N GLY A 98 -9.54 6.28 -19.58
CA GLY A 98 -9.63 5.15 -20.52
C GLY A 98 -8.68 3.98 -20.23
N GLY A 99 -7.73 4.14 -19.29
CA GLY A 99 -6.93 3.02 -18.79
C GLY A 99 -7.71 2.11 -17.84
N TYR A 100 -7.35 0.84 -17.81
CA TYR A 100 -7.94 -0.18 -16.94
C TYR A 100 -6.84 -1.03 -16.31
N VAL A 101 -7.22 -1.81 -15.29
CA VAL A 101 -6.39 -2.86 -14.69
C VAL A 101 -7.28 -4.09 -14.53
N ASP A 102 -6.71 -5.27 -14.79
CA ASP A 102 -7.38 -6.54 -14.52
C ASP A 102 -6.84 -7.09 -13.20
N VAL A 103 -7.75 -7.41 -12.28
CA VAL A 103 -7.43 -7.96 -10.95
C VAL A 103 -7.98 -9.37 -10.89
N ASP A 104 -7.12 -10.36 -11.10
CA ASP A 104 -7.52 -11.76 -11.17
C ASP A 104 -7.98 -12.31 -9.81
N SER A 105 -7.33 -11.90 -8.72
CA SER A 105 -7.61 -12.42 -7.37
C SER A 105 -7.16 -11.47 -6.27
N PHE A 106 -7.76 -11.66 -5.09
CA PHE A 106 -7.32 -11.09 -3.82
C PHE A 106 -7.34 -12.20 -2.77
N ASP A 107 -6.15 -12.71 -2.43
CA ASP A 107 -5.99 -13.76 -1.42
C ASP A 107 -5.69 -13.14 -0.06
N TYR A 108 -6.33 -13.71 0.98
CA TYR A 108 -6.12 -13.32 2.36
C TYR A 108 -5.84 -14.56 3.21
N SER A 109 -4.78 -14.49 4.02
CA SER A 109 -4.42 -15.55 4.95
C SER A 109 -3.90 -14.97 6.25
N PHE A 110 -4.12 -15.69 7.35
CA PHE A 110 -3.48 -15.41 8.62
C PHE A 110 -2.13 -16.12 8.63
N CYS A 111 -1.05 -15.38 8.91
CA CYS A 111 0.22 -15.99 9.29
C CYS A 111 0.23 -16.12 10.81
N ASP A 112 0.21 -17.36 11.30
CA ASP A 112 0.36 -17.63 12.71
C ASP A 112 1.83 -17.37 13.09
N ALA A 113 2.08 -16.48 14.04
CA ALA A 113 3.42 -16.11 14.49
C ALA A 113 4.05 -17.15 15.43
N SER A 114 3.44 -18.34 15.52
CA SER A 114 3.79 -19.43 16.45
C SER A 114 4.54 -20.61 15.80
N MET A 115 5.05 -20.45 14.58
CA MET A 115 6.06 -21.35 13.98
C MET A 115 7.48 -20.82 14.10
#